data_AF-A0A432JDU5-F1
#
_entry.id   AF-A0A432JDU5-F1
#
_cell.length_a   1.000
_cell.length_b   1.000
_cell.length_c   1.000
_cell.angle_alpha   90.00
_cell.angle_beta   90.00
_cell.angle_gamma   90.00
#
_symmetry.space_group_name_H-M   'P 1'
#
loop_
_entity.id
_entity.type
_entity.pdbx_description
1 polymer ?
#
loop_
_entity_poly.entity_id
_entity_poly.type
_entity_poly.pdbx_seq_one_letter_code
_entity_poly.pdbx_strand_id
1 'polypeptide(L)'
;MPTLTPTPTPAPTSTPAPTATPQPTPTPTPVPVSSLVRNLSWYGPDLTQAEQDAADALNKLVSIDQRTAARVASRVWLTDGVDQDEAQAVVEVQRLAAVDAEAAALIGIIPWFDDSIEELEWLVLQQVRTIIEYDPVIYQTFRKRVWFDDGISAVEVERLGNLIKIIDPLGDGTGTGLSVASKIAQLVWFNSPTVWAYQNQLLSELAALLARDLPLGARVAAMPFMAESLESHDIGLFRTLNELRGEDLEALTSQVWFEDGIDDDEAIVATILPSQVVRSPENFRRLLNANFIEKGSTVLPLAGEVSFAIVRLSAIENEDVMPHLIAAAGKVEEFMGLPQPINEVIVLIGSPGGERELSGVNLGGTFIVVRPEDYECCVEEKTVFAHELVHFYPANRGRSTPTWFREGGADQVAFLVHLEMYNLVFSYTGDPCPAVSLQQLLDDEAAVGYLQHQSGPLFACNYVIGQTLLGAVADAMGAAAFKTAWRELQMAAAAGLGVTDPVIRDTFRRHTPSSKITLFDSAYAIWHKGEFN
;
A
#
# COMPACT_ATOMS: atom_id res chain seq x y z
N MET A 1 3.75 -70.01 25.75
CA MET A 1 2.42 -69.71 26.32
C MET A 1 2.41 -68.25 26.76
N PRO A 2 1.62 -67.36 26.15
CA PRO A 2 1.57 -65.96 26.55
C PRO A 2 0.56 -65.75 27.69
N THR A 3 0.99 -65.01 28.70
CA THR A 3 0.24 -64.67 29.92
C THR A 3 -0.75 -63.53 29.61
N LEU A 4 -2.04 -63.75 29.89
CA LEU A 4 -3.08 -62.74 29.71
C LEU A 4 -3.04 -61.72 30.86
N THR A 5 -2.93 -60.44 30.51
CA THR A 5 -3.01 -59.30 31.43
C THR A 5 -4.48 -58.98 31.74
N PRO A 6 -4.89 -58.82 33.02
CA PRO A 6 -6.28 -58.54 33.37
C PRO A 6 -6.69 -57.09 33.04
N THR A 7 -7.90 -56.95 32.49
CA THR A 7 -8.58 -55.69 32.18
C THR A 7 -9.00 -54.95 33.46
N PRO A 8 -8.76 -53.62 33.59
CA PRO A 8 -9.17 -52.86 34.76
C PRO A 8 -10.70 -52.62 34.79
N THR A 9 -11.28 -52.74 35.98
CA THR A 9 -12.69 -52.49 36.30
C THR A 9 -12.98 -50.98 36.32
N PRO A 10 -14.08 -50.49 35.71
CA PRO A 10 -14.43 -49.07 35.76
C PRO A 10 -14.87 -48.64 37.17
N ALA A 11 -14.39 -47.47 37.59
CA ALA A 11 -14.75 -46.84 38.86
C ALA A 11 -16.16 -46.20 38.80
N PRO A 12 -16.91 -46.17 39.92
CA PRO A 12 -18.26 -45.62 39.96
C PRO A 12 -18.26 -44.10 39.75
N THR A 13 -19.15 -43.64 38.87
CA THR A 13 -19.40 -42.22 38.58
C THR A 13 -20.09 -41.56 39.79
N SER A 14 -19.52 -40.46 40.30
CA SER A 14 -20.12 -39.66 41.37
C SER A 14 -21.29 -38.83 40.84
N THR A 15 -22.42 -38.90 41.54
CA THR A 15 -23.61 -38.08 41.31
C THR A 15 -23.32 -36.60 41.60
N PRO A 16 -23.63 -35.65 40.70
CA PRO A 16 -23.40 -34.23 40.97
C PRO A 16 -24.33 -33.70 42.06
N ALA A 17 -23.76 -32.91 42.96
CA ALA A 17 -24.49 -32.19 44.01
C ALA A 17 -25.35 -31.06 43.41
N PRO A 18 -26.50 -30.71 44.03
CA PRO A 18 -27.40 -29.69 43.51
C PRO A 18 -26.74 -28.30 43.47
N THR A 19 -26.88 -27.63 42.32
CA THR A 19 -26.39 -26.28 42.07
C THR A 19 -27.11 -25.27 42.97
N ALA A 20 -26.34 -24.47 43.71
CA ALA A 20 -26.88 -23.38 44.53
C ALA A 20 -27.56 -22.32 43.64
N THR A 21 -28.75 -21.89 44.04
CA THR A 21 -29.50 -20.80 43.40
C THR A 21 -28.68 -19.51 43.42
N PRO A 22 -28.52 -18.78 42.29
CA PRO A 22 -27.77 -17.54 42.26
C PRO A 22 -28.41 -16.50 43.17
N GLN A 23 -27.60 -15.96 44.08
CA GLN A 23 -27.96 -14.85 44.95
C GLN A 23 -28.17 -13.59 44.07
N PRO A 24 -29.22 -12.77 44.29
CA PRO A 24 -29.43 -11.55 43.54
C PRO A 24 -28.24 -10.61 43.72
N THR A 25 -27.66 -10.17 42.60
CA THR A 25 -26.63 -9.14 42.56
C THR A 25 -27.16 -7.88 43.24
N PRO A 26 -26.48 -7.33 44.26
CA PRO A 26 -26.92 -6.11 44.90
C PRO A 26 -26.99 -4.97 43.87
N THR A 27 -28.11 -4.26 43.84
CA THR A 27 -28.28 -3.04 43.05
C THR A 27 -27.17 -2.05 43.44
N PRO A 28 -26.36 -1.54 42.49
CA PRO A 28 -25.30 -0.60 42.82
C PRO A 28 -25.90 0.65 43.47
N THR A 29 -25.35 1.04 44.62
CA THR A 29 -25.67 2.31 45.27
C THR A 29 -25.30 3.46 44.31
N PRO A 30 -26.20 4.42 44.02
CA PRO A 30 -25.89 5.52 43.14
C PRO A 30 -24.73 6.34 43.71
N VAL A 31 -23.68 6.53 42.90
CA VAL A 31 -22.54 7.37 43.25
C VAL A 31 -23.04 8.82 43.34
N PRO A 32 -22.75 9.56 44.44
CA PRO A 32 -23.12 10.96 44.52
C PRO A 32 -22.51 11.73 43.35
N VAL A 33 -23.35 12.44 42.59
CA VAL A 33 -22.88 13.31 41.51
C VAL A 33 -22.13 14.49 42.13
N SER A 34 -20.98 14.86 41.58
CA SER A 34 -20.20 16.01 42.06
C SER A 34 -20.93 17.33 41.78
N SER A 35 -20.62 18.38 42.54
CA SER A 35 -21.13 19.72 42.23
C SER A 35 -20.60 20.26 40.91
N LEU A 36 -19.44 19.79 40.46
CA LEU A 36 -18.86 20.17 39.16
C LEU A 36 -19.80 19.75 38.02
N VAL A 37 -20.19 18.48 38.00
CA VAL A 37 -21.08 17.93 36.96
C VAL A 37 -22.47 18.56 37.02
N ARG A 38 -23.03 18.75 38.23
CA ARG A 38 -24.34 19.41 38.40
C ARG A 38 -24.43 20.85 37.90
N ASN A 39 -23.29 21.52 37.74
CA ASN A 39 -23.24 22.91 37.31
C ASN A 39 -23.08 23.06 35.78
N LEU A 40 -22.97 21.96 35.04
CA LEU A 40 -22.94 21.99 33.57
C LEU A 40 -24.32 22.38 33.03
N SER A 41 -24.32 23.21 31.98
CA SER A 41 -25.52 23.83 31.39
C SER A 41 -26.56 22.82 30.89
N TRP A 42 -26.08 21.67 30.40
CA TRP A 42 -26.87 20.57 29.86
C TRP A 42 -27.22 19.51 30.90
N TYR A 43 -26.66 19.55 32.12
CA TYR A 43 -26.91 18.51 33.12
C TYR A 43 -28.31 18.62 33.72
N GLY A 44 -29.15 17.60 33.48
CA GLY A 44 -30.56 17.60 33.88
C GLY A 44 -31.19 16.20 33.96
N PRO A 45 -32.52 16.11 34.17
CA PRO A 45 -33.22 14.82 34.25
C PRO A 45 -33.35 14.10 32.91
N ASP A 46 -33.23 14.81 31.78
CA ASP A 46 -33.48 14.32 30.43
C ASP A 46 -32.18 14.31 29.59
N LEU A 47 -31.13 13.67 30.10
CA LEU A 47 -29.85 13.55 29.40
C LEU A 47 -29.95 12.65 28.17
N THR A 48 -29.27 13.05 27.09
CA THR A 48 -28.90 12.14 26.01
C THR A 48 -27.88 11.10 26.50
N GLN A 49 -27.65 10.04 25.72
CA GLN A 49 -26.67 9.02 26.07
C GLN A 49 -25.24 9.60 26.16
N ALA A 50 -24.87 10.49 25.23
CA ALA A 50 -23.57 11.15 25.22
C ALA A 50 -23.34 11.99 26.47
N GLU A 51 -24.31 12.83 26.84
CA GLU A 51 -24.26 13.64 28.05
C GLU A 51 -24.21 12.77 29.33
N GLN A 52 -24.94 11.65 29.36
CA GLN A 52 -24.88 10.69 30.46
C GLN A 52 -23.49 10.06 30.60
N ASP A 53 -22.89 9.61 29.48
CA ASP A 53 -21.56 9.01 29.47
C ASP A 53 -20.48 10.02 29.92
N ALA A 54 -20.55 11.26 29.42
CA ALA A 54 -19.66 12.34 29.83
C ALA A 54 -19.83 12.70 31.31
N ALA A 55 -21.07 12.81 31.80
CA ALA A 55 -21.35 13.08 33.20
C ALA A 55 -20.78 12.00 34.13
N ASP A 56 -20.98 10.72 33.78
CA ASP A 56 -20.46 9.60 34.55
C ASP A 56 -18.93 9.54 34.54
N ALA A 57 -18.32 9.80 33.38
CA ALA A 57 -16.87 9.87 33.23
C ALA A 57 -16.28 11.06 34.02
N LEU A 58 -16.84 12.27 33.92
CA LEU A 58 -16.41 13.41 34.73
C LEU A 58 -16.55 13.13 36.22
N ASN A 59 -17.63 12.49 36.66
CA ASN A 59 -17.84 12.20 38.06
C ASN A 59 -16.78 11.22 38.61
N LYS A 60 -16.40 10.23 37.80
CA LYS A 60 -15.25 9.35 38.11
C LYS A 60 -13.94 10.13 38.09
N LEU A 61 -13.71 10.98 37.09
CA LEU A 61 -12.50 11.80 36.99
C LEU A 61 -12.34 12.74 38.19
N VAL A 62 -13.41 13.33 38.72
CA VAL A 62 -13.37 14.14 39.95
C VAL A 62 -12.80 13.36 41.14
N SER A 63 -13.10 12.05 41.22
CA SER A 63 -12.58 11.18 42.28
C SER A 63 -11.10 10.82 42.13
N ILE A 64 -10.56 10.93 40.90
CA ILE A 64 -9.17 10.61 40.55
C ILE A 64 -8.31 11.87 40.62
N ASP A 65 -8.70 12.90 39.86
CA ASP A 65 -8.03 14.20 39.78
C ASP A 65 -9.06 15.31 39.54
N GLN A 66 -9.41 15.99 40.64
CA GLN A 66 -10.35 17.11 40.63
C GLN A 66 -9.88 18.28 39.76
N ARG A 67 -8.57 18.52 39.63
CA ARG A 67 -8.04 19.63 38.83
C ARG A 67 -8.21 19.34 37.35
N THR A 68 -7.88 18.13 36.92
CA THR A 68 -8.08 17.71 35.53
C THR A 68 -9.58 17.67 35.18
N ALA A 69 -10.42 17.14 36.07
CA ALA A 69 -11.88 17.18 35.90
C ALA A 69 -12.41 18.60 35.71
N ALA A 70 -11.98 19.55 36.54
CA ALA A 70 -12.42 20.95 36.46
C ALA A 70 -11.98 21.63 35.16
N ARG A 71 -10.81 21.26 34.62
CA ARG A 71 -10.32 21.77 33.33
C ARG A 71 -11.17 21.25 32.18
N VAL A 72 -11.37 19.93 32.11
CA VAL A 72 -12.23 19.30 31.09
C VAL A 72 -13.64 19.89 31.15
N ALA A 73 -14.22 20.00 32.35
CA ALA A 73 -15.55 20.58 32.56
C ALA A 73 -15.67 22.08 32.21
N SER A 74 -14.55 22.78 31.98
CA SER A 74 -14.54 24.19 31.58
C SER A 74 -14.31 24.40 30.09
N ARG A 75 -14.16 23.33 29.31
CA ARG A 75 -13.94 23.40 27.86
C ARG A 75 -15.19 23.87 27.14
N VAL A 76 -15.01 24.71 26.12
CA VAL A 76 -16.13 25.34 25.39
C VAL A 76 -17.03 24.27 24.78
N TRP A 77 -16.42 23.31 24.09
CA TRP A 77 -17.06 22.13 23.49
C TRP A 77 -17.79 21.21 24.49
N LEU A 78 -17.53 21.34 25.79
CA LEU A 78 -18.27 20.59 26.81
C LEU A 78 -19.36 21.43 27.48
N THR A 79 -19.42 22.74 27.21
CA THR A 79 -20.34 23.66 27.92
C THR A 79 -21.54 24.09 27.09
N ASP A 80 -21.55 23.81 25.79
CA ASP A 80 -22.62 24.14 24.85
C ASP A 80 -23.50 22.93 24.46
N GLY A 81 -23.10 21.74 24.87
CA GLY A 81 -23.78 20.46 24.64
C GLY A 81 -22.75 19.34 24.82
N VAL A 82 -23.16 18.09 24.62
CA VAL A 82 -22.21 16.98 24.45
C VAL A 82 -22.68 16.06 23.34
N ASP A 83 -21.90 15.93 22.29
CA ASP A 83 -22.07 14.91 21.27
C ASP A 83 -21.29 13.62 21.58
N GLN A 84 -21.34 12.67 20.64
CA GLN A 84 -20.74 11.36 20.87
C GLN A 84 -19.21 11.42 20.98
N ASP A 85 -18.54 12.25 20.18
CA ASP A 85 -17.08 12.34 20.14
C ASP A 85 -16.56 13.07 21.38
N GLU A 86 -17.22 14.16 21.78
CA GLU A 86 -16.97 14.89 23.02
C GLU A 86 -17.13 13.97 24.25
N ALA A 87 -18.19 13.15 24.28
CA ALA A 87 -18.40 12.18 25.35
C ALA A 87 -17.28 11.13 25.40
N GLN A 88 -16.84 10.61 24.25
CA GLN A 88 -15.72 9.67 24.20
C GLN A 88 -14.42 10.32 24.68
N ALA A 89 -14.12 11.57 24.30
CA ALA A 89 -12.94 12.26 24.78
C ALA A 89 -12.92 12.37 26.31
N VAL A 90 -14.04 12.71 26.94
CA VAL A 90 -14.16 12.75 28.42
C VAL A 90 -13.93 11.36 29.04
N VAL A 91 -14.52 10.32 28.45
CA VAL A 91 -14.33 8.92 28.89
C VAL A 91 -12.87 8.52 28.79
N GLU A 92 -12.19 8.87 27.70
CA GLU A 92 -10.79 8.51 27.47
C GLU A 92 -9.85 9.29 28.37
N VAL A 93 -10.08 10.58 28.64
CA VAL A 93 -9.34 11.33 29.68
C VAL A 93 -9.55 10.72 31.06
N GLN A 94 -10.77 10.30 31.39
CA GLN A 94 -11.04 9.62 32.66
C GLN A 94 -10.26 8.32 32.80
N ARG A 95 -10.27 7.49 31.75
CA ARG A 95 -9.55 6.21 31.74
C ARG A 95 -8.04 6.42 31.76
N LEU A 96 -7.55 7.41 31.02
CA LEU A 96 -6.15 7.82 31.06
C LEU A 96 -5.75 8.25 32.47
N ALA A 97 -6.55 9.08 33.15
CA ALA A 97 -6.25 9.53 34.52
C ALA A 97 -6.20 8.37 35.53
N ALA A 98 -6.95 7.30 35.30
CA ALA A 98 -6.92 6.11 36.14
C ALA A 98 -5.61 5.32 36.01
N VAL A 99 -4.91 5.43 34.88
CA VAL A 99 -3.63 4.78 34.61
C VAL A 99 -2.46 5.73 34.90
N ASP A 100 -2.54 6.97 34.41
CA ASP A 100 -1.55 8.03 34.58
C ASP A 100 -2.24 9.41 34.67
N ALA A 101 -2.41 9.89 35.90
CA ALA A 101 -3.01 11.18 36.18
C ALA A 101 -2.16 12.36 35.67
N GLU A 102 -0.83 12.24 35.58
CA GLU A 102 0.02 13.30 35.04
C GLU A 102 -0.21 13.44 33.53
N ALA A 103 -0.26 12.31 32.81
CA ALA A 103 -0.56 12.30 31.38
C ALA A 103 -1.95 12.90 31.09
N ALA A 104 -2.97 12.53 31.85
CA ALA A 104 -4.30 13.12 31.72
C ALA A 104 -4.31 14.65 31.97
N ALA A 105 -3.54 15.12 32.96
CA ALA A 105 -3.42 16.54 33.25
C ALA A 105 -2.72 17.33 32.13
N LEU A 106 -1.81 16.68 31.39
CA LEU A 106 -1.11 17.24 30.23
C LEU A 106 -1.99 17.30 28.98
N ILE A 107 -2.74 16.23 28.71
CA ILE A 107 -3.79 16.26 27.68
C ILE A 107 -4.76 17.41 27.97
N GLY A 108 -5.16 17.58 29.24
CA GLY A 108 -6.04 18.67 29.63
C GLY A 108 -5.48 20.09 29.44
N ILE A 109 -4.30 20.29 28.83
CA ILE A 109 -3.75 21.60 28.44
C ILE A 109 -3.17 21.63 27.02
N ILE A 110 -3.34 20.56 26.24
CA ILE A 110 -2.78 20.48 24.89
C ILE A 110 -3.65 21.31 23.92
N PRO A 111 -3.06 22.04 22.94
CA PRO A 111 -3.82 23.00 22.13
C PRO A 111 -5.00 22.40 21.36
N TRP A 112 -4.85 21.22 20.77
CA TRP A 112 -5.93 20.53 20.03
C TRP A 112 -7.02 19.92 20.92
N PHE A 113 -6.89 20.01 22.24
CA PHE A 113 -7.96 19.63 23.17
C PHE A 113 -8.77 20.86 23.63
N ASP A 114 -8.33 22.07 23.23
CA ASP A 114 -8.96 23.34 23.57
C ASP A 114 -10.00 23.79 22.52
N ASP A 115 -9.90 23.31 21.29
CA ASP A 115 -10.86 23.49 20.20
C ASP A 115 -11.93 22.39 20.18
N SER A 116 -12.62 22.15 19.06
CA SER A 116 -13.66 21.12 18.98
C SER A 116 -13.06 19.72 19.04
N ILE A 117 -13.77 18.77 19.64
CA ILE A 117 -13.38 17.35 19.60
C ILE A 117 -14.07 16.69 18.40
N GLU A 118 -13.30 15.97 17.59
CA GLU A 118 -13.79 15.10 16.53
C GLU A 118 -13.33 13.64 16.80
N GLU A 119 -13.61 12.74 15.85
CA GLU A 119 -13.28 11.32 15.97
C GLU A 119 -11.78 11.07 16.20
N LEU A 120 -10.92 11.85 15.55
CA LEU A 120 -9.48 11.64 15.56
C LEU A 120 -8.87 11.96 16.94
N GLU A 121 -9.34 13.00 17.60
CA GLU A 121 -8.83 13.45 18.89
C GLU A 121 -9.08 12.41 19.98
N TRP A 122 -10.31 11.88 20.08
CA TRP A 122 -10.59 10.86 21.11
C TRP A 122 -9.94 9.51 20.80
N LEU A 123 -9.77 9.16 19.52
CA LEU A 123 -9.00 7.97 19.11
C LEU A 123 -7.53 8.08 19.55
N VAL A 124 -6.90 9.25 19.41
CA VAL A 124 -5.53 9.47 19.89
C VAL A 124 -5.46 9.34 21.41
N LEU A 125 -6.45 9.81 22.16
CA LEU A 125 -6.48 9.63 23.61
C LEU A 125 -6.52 8.14 24.01
N GLN A 126 -7.32 7.35 23.31
CA GLN A 126 -7.36 5.90 23.49
C GLN A 126 -5.99 5.27 23.21
N GLN A 127 -5.35 5.66 22.11
CA GLN A 127 -4.03 5.13 21.73
C GLN A 127 -2.94 5.53 22.73
N VAL A 128 -2.94 6.78 23.20
CA VAL A 128 -2.02 7.27 24.23
C VAL A 128 -2.20 6.49 25.52
N ARG A 129 -3.45 6.25 25.96
CA ARG A 129 -3.72 5.41 27.13
C ARG A 129 -3.13 4.01 26.93
N THR A 130 -3.39 3.37 25.80
CA THR A 130 -2.85 2.03 25.52
C THR A 130 -1.32 2.02 25.55
N ILE A 131 -0.65 3.00 24.96
CA ILE A 131 0.82 3.10 25.02
C ILE A 131 1.31 3.21 26.47
N ILE A 132 0.66 4.03 27.30
CA ILE A 132 1.00 4.22 28.71
C ILE A 132 0.75 2.97 29.55
N GLU A 133 -0.32 2.21 29.26
CA GLU A 133 -0.61 0.93 29.92
C GLU A 133 0.52 -0.09 29.72
N TYR A 134 1.19 -0.07 28.56
CA TYR A 134 2.39 -0.89 28.32
C TYR A 134 3.66 -0.28 28.92
N ASP A 135 3.98 0.97 28.57
CA ASP A 135 5.14 1.69 29.10
C ASP A 135 4.97 3.21 28.99
N PRO A 136 4.81 3.93 30.12
CA PRO A 136 4.67 5.39 30.09
C PRO A 136 5.89 6.09 29.50
N VAL A 137 7.09 5.49 29.52
CA VAL A 137 8.31 6.09 28.97
C VAL A 137 8.19 6.35 27.47
N ILE A 138 7.45 5.51 26.73
CA ILE A 138 7.22 5.71 25.30
C ILE A 138 6.47 7.02 25.06
N TYR A 139 5.36 7.26 25.78
CA TYR A 139 4.62 8.53 25.69
C TYR A 139 5.51 9.74 26.01
N GLN A 140 6.41 9.62 26.99
CA GLN A 140 7.34 10.70 27.35
C GLN A 140 8.24 11.16 26.19
N THR A 141 8.54 10.28 25.23
CA THR A 141 9.42 10.60 24.09
C THR A 141 8.77 11.55 23.07
N PHE A 142 7.45 11.46 22.90
CA PHE A 142 6.74 12.19 21.85
C PHE A 142 5.71 13.22 22.36
N ARG A 143 5.33 13.20 23.65
CA ARG A 143 4.28 14.09 24.23
C ARG A 143 4.49 15.60 24.08
N LYS A 144 5.66 16.05 23.62
CA LYS A 144 6.02 17.47 23.38
C LYS A 144 6.50 17.73 21.95
N ARG A 145 6.27 16.78 21.04
CA ARG A 145 6.66 16.92 19.64
C ARG A 145 5.61 17.74 18.93
N VAL A 146 6.07 18.52 17.96
CA VAL A 146 5.22 19.46 17.20
C VAL A 146 4.02 18.74 16.62
N TRP A 147 4.23 17.63 15.91
CA TRP A 147 3.17 16.81 15.30
C TRP A 147 2.12 16.26 16.28
N PHE A 148 2.43 16.21 17.58
CA PHE A 148 1.47 15.76 18.59
C PHE A 148 0.79 16.95 19.30
N ASP A 149 1.32 18.17 19.17
CA ASP A 149 0.91 19.37 19.90
C ASP A 149 0.17 20.38 19.00
N ASP A 150 0.34 20.31 17.67
CA ASP A 150 -0.14 21.29 16.69
C ASP A 150 -1.48 20.96 16.00
N GLY A 151 -2.08 19.83 16.35
CA GLY A 151 -3.31 19.28 15.78
C GLY A 151 -3.25 17.76 15.73
N ILE A 152 -4.38 17.09 15.49
CA ILE A 152 -4.39 15.64 15.22
C ILE A 152 -4.93 15.38 13.81
N SER A 153 -4.12 14.70 13.00
CA SER A 153 -4.47 14.25 11.66
C SER A 153 -4.59 12.73 11.60
N ALA A 154 -5.25 12.23 10.56
CA ALA A 154 -5.37 10.79 10.32
C ALA A 154 -4.00 10.09 10.22
N VAL A 155 -2.98 10.79 9.73
CA VAL A 155 -1.61 10.25 9.59
C VAL A 155 -0.96 10.10 10.97
N GLU A 156 -1.25 10.97 11.94
CA GLU A 156 -0.73 10.87 13.31
C GLU A 156 -1.45 9.80 14.12
N VAL A 157 -2.75 9.63 13.90
CA VAL A 157 -3.53 8.50 14.45
C VAL A 157 -2.99 7.16 13.92
N GLU A 158 -2.69 7.08 12.63
CA GLU A 158 -2.07 5.88 12.04
C GLU A 158 -0.68 5.60 12.63
N ARG A 159 0.14 6.65 12.83
CA ARG A 159 1.47 6.52 13.45
C ARG A 159 1.40 5.86 14.82
N LEU A 160 0.54 6.35 15.71
CA LEU A 160 0.37 5.79 17.04
C LEU A 160 -0.26 4.40 17.00
N GLY A 161 -1.23 4.18 16.10
CA GLY A 161 -1.82 2.85 15.87
C GLY A 161 -0.78 1.81 15.44
N ASN A 162 0.14 2.16 14.55
CA ASN A 162 1.23 1.27 14.13
C ASN A 162 2.26 1.08 15.26
N LEU A 163 2.53 2.11 16.07
CA LEU A 163 3.38 1.96 17.25
C LEU A 163 2.79 0.97 18.26
N ILE A 164 1.47 0.99 18.49
CA ILE A 164 0.78 0.01 19.36
C ILE A 164 0.92 -1.41 18.81
N LYS A 165 0.76 -1.60 17.49
CA LYS A 165 1.00 -2.91 16.85
C LYS A 165 2.46 -3.36 16.97
N ILE A 166 3.41 -2.44 17.04
CA ILE A 166 4.82 -2.79 17.32
C ILE A 166 5.01 -3.14 18.80
N ILE A 167 4.36 -2.44 19.73
CA ILE A 167 4.41 -2.76 21.16
C ILE A 167 3.89 -4.17 21.40
N ASP A 168 2.72 -4.50 20.83
CA ASP A 168 2.06 -5.79 21.01
C ASP A 168 1.70 -6.46 19.65
N PRO A 169 2.71 -7.03 18.96
CA PRO A 169 2.52 -7.56 17.59
C PRO A 169 1.51 -8.69 17.49
N LEU A 170 1.30 -9.46 18.56
CA LEU A 170 0.35 -10.57 18.60
C LEU A 170 -1.06 -10.15 19.04
N GLY A 171 -1.22 -8.92 19.58
CA GLY A 171 -2.48 -8.45 20.14
C GLY A 171 -2.98 -9.26 21.33
N ASP A 172 -2.08 -9.93 22.06
CA ASP A 172 -2.41 -10.81 23.19
C ASP A 172 -2.18 -10.15 24.57
N GLY A 173 -1.81 -8.87 24.58
CA GLY A 173 -1.57 -8.08 25.78
C GLY A 173 -0.18 -8.27 26.38
N THR A 174 0.71 -9.04 25.75
CA THR A 174 2.03 -9.35 26.32
C THR A 174 3.05 -8.25 26.12
N GLY A 175 2.89 -7.40 25.10
CA GLY A 175 3.83 -6.31 24.83
C GLY A 175 5.20 -6.84 24.38
N THR A 176 5.24 -7.97 23.67
CA THR A 176 6.49 -8.64 23.27
C THR A 176 7.43 -7.78 22.42
N GLY A 177 6.90 -6.81 21.70
CA GLY A 177 7.68 -5.86 20.89
C GLY A 177 8.01 -4.54 21.59
N LEU A 178 7.73 -4.41 22.89
CA LEU A 178 7.94 -3.18 23.66
C LEU A 178 9.36 -2.60 23.50
N SER A 179 10.39 -3.45 23.57
CA SER A 179 11.79 -3.00 23.42
C SER A 179 12.09 -2.40 22.04
N VAL A 180 11.40 -2.86 21.00
CA VAL A 180 11.50 -2.33 19.63
C VAL A 180 10.77 -1.00 19.54
N ALA A 181 9.53 -0.94 20.03
CA ALA A 181 8.74 0.30 20.07
C ALA A 181 9.47 1.42 20.82
N SER A 182 10.09 1.11 21.97
CA SER A 182 10.85 2.10 22.76
C SER A 182 12.06 2.65 22.01
N LYS A 183 12.71 1.87 21.14
CA LYS A 183 13.79 2.37 20.27
C LYS A 183 13.23 3.26 19.17
N ILE A 184 12.16 2.82 18.51
CA ILE A 184 11.53 3.57 17.41
C ILE A 184 11.05 4.94 17.86
N ALA A 185 10.40 5.01 19.02
CA ALA A 185 9.91 6.26 19.59
C ALA A 185 11.02 7.27 19.90
N GLN A 186 12.29 6.83 19.94
CA GLN A 186 13.47 7.69 20.14
C GLN A 186 14.12 8.14 18.82
N LEU A 187 13.72 7.58 17.68
CA LEU A 187 14.31 7.89 16.38
C LEU A 187 14.00 9.34 15.96
N VAL A 188 14.96 9.97 15.28
CA VAL A 188 14.85 11.38 14.87
C VAL A 188 13.67 11.57 13.91
N TRP A 189 13.53 10.70 12.92
CA TRP A 189 12.43 10.79 11.94
C TRP A 189 11.05 10.54 12.55
N PHE A 190 10.95 9.67 13.58
CA PHE A 190 9.70 9.46 14.32
C PHE A 190 9.28 10.73 15.08
N ASN A 191 10.26 11.53 15.49
CA ASN A 191 10.05 12.78 16.23
C ASN A 191 10.15 14.02 15.33
N SER A 192 10.21 13.86 14.00
CA SER A 192 10.23 14.95 13.04
C SER A 192 8.96 15.80 13.16
N PRO A 193 9.03 17.14 12.99
CA PRO A 193 7.85 18.00 13.02
C PRO A 193 6.77 17.62 11.99
N THR A 194 7.16 16.96 10.90
CA THR A 194 6.23 16.50 9.86
C THR A 194 6.21 14.98 9.82
N VAL A 195 5.01 14.42 9.87
CA VAL A 195 4.74 12.99 9.70
C VAL A 195 4.48 12.69 8.22
N TRP A 196 5.23 11.74 7.66
CA TRP A 196 5.06 11.33 6.28
C TRP A 196 4.42 9.94 6.19
N ALA A 197 3.50 9.75 5.23
CA ALA A 197 2.78 8.49 5.04
C ALA A 197 3.72 7.28 4.81
N TYR A 198 4.84 7.47 4.12
CA TYR A 198 5.81 6.40 3.88
C TYR A 198 6.44 5.87 5.19
N GLN A 199 6.62 6.74 6.20
CA GLN A 199 7.13 6.34 7.52
C GLN A 199 6.10 5.47 8.25
N ASN A 200 4.81 5.78 8.14
CA ASN A 200 3.76 4.93 8.71
C ASN A 200 3.66 3.59 8.00
N GLN A 201 3.85 3.58 6.68
CA GLN A 201 3.91 2.34 5.92
C GLN A 201 5.06 1.44 6.40
N LEU A 202 6.26 1.99 6.61
CA LEU A 202 7.37 1.25 7.19
C LEU A 202 7.04 0.69 8.57
N LEU A 203 6.43 1.50 9.46
CA LEU A 203 5.99 1.03 10.78
C LEU A 203 4.98 -0.13 10.69
N SER A 204 4.05 -0.05 9.74
CA SER A 204 3.08 -1.12 9.49
C SER A 204 3.75 -2.40 9.02
N GLU A 205 4.72 -2.32 8.10
CA GLU A 205 5.45 -3.49 7.61
C GLU A 205 6.32 -4.11 8.73
N LEU A 206 6.96 -3.29 9.55
CA LEU A 206 7.71 -3.76 10.71
C LEU A 206 6.79 -4.44 11.74
N ALA A 207 5.61 -3.89 12.01
CA ALA A 207 4.63 -4.51 12.90
C ALA A 207 4.21 -5.91 12.39
N ALA A 208 3.94 -6.03 11.08
CA ALA A 208 3.63 -7.31 10.46
C ALA A 208 4.80 -8.31 10.55
N LEU A 209 6.04 -7.83 10.38
CA LEU A 209 7.24 -8.66 10.50
C LEU A 209 7.41 -9.16 11.94
N LEU A 210 7.24 -8.30 12.94
CA LEU A 210 7.32 -8.68 14.37
C LEU A 210 6.24 -9.68 14.77
N ALA A 211 5.01 -9.53 14.24
CA ALA A 211 3.90 -10.45 14.50
C ALA A 211 4.18 -11.84 13.94
N ARG A 212 4.89 -11.91 12.81
CA ARG A 212 5.23 -13.17 12.13
C ARG A 212 6.51 -13.81 12.67
N ASP A 213 7.54 -13.00 12.89
CA ASP A 213 8.90 -13.40 13.27
C ASP A 213 9.54 -12.31 14.13
N LEU A 214 9.25 -12.38 15.44
CA LEU A 214 9.72 -11.41 16.43
C LEU A 214 11.26 -11.25 16.44
N PRO A 215 12.08 -12.33 16.44
CA PRO A 215 13.54 -12.19 16.36
C PRO A 215 14.01 -11.46 15.10
N LEU A 216 13.46 -11.78 13.93
CA LEU A 216 13.85 -11.12 12.68
C LEU A 216 13.44 -9.65 12.68
N GLY A 217 12.19 -9.34 13.06
CA GLY A 217 11.71 -7.95 13.15
C GLY A 217 12.55 -7.11 14.12
N ALA A 218 12.93 -7.67 15.27
CA ALA A 218 13.79 -6.99 16.24
C ALA A 218 15.21 -6.77 15.72
N ARG A 219 15.75 -7.71 14.92
CA ARG A 219 17.06 -7.57 14.25
C ARG A 219 17.05 -6.43 13.24
N VAL A 220 16.04 -6.38 12.37
CA VAL A 220 15.92 -5.35 11.33
C VAL A 220 15.69 -3.97 11.94
N ALA A 221 14.85 -3.88 12.97
CA ALA A 221 14.62 -2.62 13.69
C ALA A 221 15.87 -2.08 14.42
N ALA A 222 16.94 -2.88 14.52
CA ALA A 222 18.21 -2.48 15.09
C ALA A 222 19.29 -2.14 14.03
N MET A 223 18.96 -2.19 12.74
CA MET A 223 19.89 -1.87 11.65
C MET A 223 20.15 -0.36 11.57
N PRO A 224 21.34 0.07 11.08
CA PRO A 224 21.73 1.48 11.04
C PRO A 224 20.78 2.39 10.25
N PHE A 225 20.25 1.95 9.11
CA PHE A 225 19.34 2.76 8.27
C PHE A 225 18.13 3.27 9.07
N MET A 226 17.60 2.48 10.01
CA MET A 226 16.49 2.92 10.88
C MET A 226 16.79 4.21 11.65
N ALA A 227 18.07 4.51 11.95
CA ALA A 227 18.48 5.72 12.65
C ALA A 227 19.03 6.82 11.75
N GLU A 228 19.68 6.46 10.64
CA GLU A 228 20.47 7.38 9.82
C GLU A 228 19.64 8.05 8.73
N SER A 229 18.90 7.27 7.95
CA SER A 229 18.10 7.75 6.83
C SER A 229 17.03 6.71 6.50
N LEU A 230 15.78 7.15 6.39
CA LEU A 230 14.70 6.29 5.90
C LEU A 230 14.43 6.65 4.44
N GLU A 231 14.75 5.73 3.55
CA GLU A 231 14.47 5.81 2.13
C GLU A 231 13.17 5.06 1.76
N SER A 232 12.64 5.34 0.57
CA SER A 232 11.51 4.57 0.03
C SER A 232 11.84 3.10 -0.18
N HIS A 233 13.10 2.76 -0.44
CA HIS A 233 13.55 1.39 -0.71
C HIS A 233 13.53 0.51 0.54
N ASP A 234 13.69 1.10 1.74
CA ASP A 234 13.58 0.38 3.01
C ASP A 234 12.20 -0.30 3.15
N ILE A 235 11.14 0.36 2.67
CA ILE A 235 9.79 -0.22 2.66
C ILE A 235 9.77 -1.46 1.78
N GLY A 236 10.44 -1.42 0.62
CA GLY A 236 10.60 -2.56 -0.27
C GLY A 236 11.33 -3.73 0.40
N LEU A 237 12.40 -3.45 1.15
CA LEU A 237 13.07 -4.44 1.99
C LEU A 237 12.12 -5.08 3.01
N PHE A 238 11.37 -4.28 3.78
CA PHE A 238 10.45 -4.83 4.78
C PHE A 238 9.36 -5.71 4.14
N ARG A 239 8.80 -5.29 3.00
CA ARG A 239 7.86 -6.12 2.23
C ARG A 239 8.49 -7.43 1.79
N THR A 240 9.70 -7.38 1.23
CA THR A 240 10.44 -8.58 0.84
C THR A 240 10.62 -9.53 2.01
N LEU A 241 11.01 -9.01 3.18
CA LEU A 241 11.13 -9.82 4.38
C LEU A 241 9.78 -10.40 4.80
N ASN A 242 8.68 -9.66 4.69
CA ASN A 242 7.31 -10.09 4.94
C ASN A 242 6.77 -11.11 3.89
N GLU A 243 7.35 -11.19 2.71
CA GLU A 243 6.93 -12.06 1.59
C GLU A 243 7.72 -13.36 1.49
N LEU A 244 9.05 -13.31 1.64
CA LEU A 244 9.91 -14.49 1.56
C LEU A 244 9.68 -15.47 2.72
N ARG A 245 9.89 -16.77 2.47
CA ARG A 245 9.67 -17.85 3.45
C ARG A 245 10.77 -18.91 3.31
N GLY A 246 10.97 -19.69 4.38
CA GLY A 246 11.83 -20.89 4.36
C GLY A 246 13.25 -20.60 3.89
N GLU A 247 13.76 -21.46 3.00
CA GLU A 247 15.12 -21.40 2.46
C GLU A 247 15.42 -20.08 1.74
N ASP A 248 14.43 -19.44 1.11
CA ASP A 248 14.64 -18.17 0.38
C ASP A 248 14.85 -17.00 1.35
N LEU A 249 14.11 -16.97 2.46
CA LEU A 249 14.32 -15.97 3.51
C LEU A 249 15.65 -16.20 4.23
N GLU A 250 16.01 -17.46 4.48
CA GLU A 250 17.31 -17.82 5.06
C GLU A 250 18.46 -17.40 4.14
N ALA A 251 18.33 -17.60 2.82
CA ALA A 251 19.32 -17.20 1.84
C ALA A 251 19.54 -15.68 1.83
N LEU A 252 18.48 -14.88 1.95
CA LEU A 252 18.58 -13.42 2.08
C LEU A 252 19.20 -13.00 3.43
N THR A 253 18.68 -13.51 4.55
CA THR A 253 19.09 -13.07 5.89
C THR A 253 20.47 -13.56 6.34
N SER A 254 21.08 -14.45 5.55
CA SER A 254 22.46 -14.94 5.70
C SER A 254 23.47 -14.19 4.83
N GLN A 255 23.05 -13.20 4.04
CA GLN A 255 23.98 -12.39 3.25
C GLN A 255 24.80 -11.46 4.15
N VAL A 256 26.07 -11.24 3.80
CA VAL A 256 26.97 -10.34 4.56
C VAL A 256 26.37 -8.95 4.70
N TRP A 257 25.81 -8.43 3.61
CA TRP A 257 25.14 -7.14 3.55
C TRP A 257 23.87 -7.05 4.42
N PHE A 258 23.26 -8.19 4.74
CA PHE A 258 22.19 -8.25 5.73
C PHE A 258 22.74 -8.19 7.17
N GLU A 259 23.98 -8.66 7.39
CA GLU A 259 24.61 -8.71 8.72
C GLU A 259 25.23 -7.38 9.15
N ASP A 260 25.90 -6.67 8.23
CA ASP A 260 26.56 -5.38 8.52
C ASP A 260 25.60 -4.18 8.43
N GLY A 261 24.46 -4.36 7.77
CA GLY A 261 23.36 -3.40 7.72
C GLY A 261 23.11 -2.95 6.29
N ILE A 262 21.88 -3.19 5.83
CA ILE A 262 21.46 -2.96 4.44
C ILE A 262 21.59 -1.48 4.09
N ASP A 263 22.27 -1.20 2.98
CA ASP A 263 22.31 0.12 2.37
C ASP A 263 21.18 0.34 1.34
N ASP A 264 21.08 1.58 0.83
CA ASP A 264 20.05 1.98 -0.13
C ASP A 264 20.09 1.16 -1.44
N ASP A 265 21.30 0.82 -1.91
CA ASP A 265 21.50 0.02 -3.13
C ASP A 265 21.04 -1.42 -2.93
N GLU A 266 21.36 -2.00 -1.77
CA GLU A 266 20.93 -3.33 -1.38
C GLU A 266 19.41 -3.40 -1.12
N ALA A 267 18.78 -2.33 -0.64
CA ALA A 267 17.33 -2.23 -0.49
C ALA A 267 16.59 -2.22 -1.84
N ILE A 268 17.15 -1.58 -2.88
CA ILE A 268 16.65 -1.66 -4.27
C ILE A 268 16.66 -3.12 -4.73
N VAL A 269 17.76 -3.83 -4.49
CA VAL A 269 17.89 -5.26 -4.88
C VAL A 269 16.90 -6.12 -4.10
N ALA A 270 16.75 -5.89 -2.80
CA ALA A 270 15.81 -6.62 -1.95
C ALA A 270 14.38 -6.53 -2.49
N THR A 271 13.96 -5.37 -3.00
CA THR A 271 12.63 -5.14 -3.59
C THR A 271 12.33 -6.06 -4.78
N ILE A 272 13.36 -6.51 -5.49
CA ILE A 272 13.23 -7.35 -6.70
C ILE A 272 13.07 -8.83 -6.36
N LEU A 273 13.71 -9.28 -5.28
CA LEU A 273 13.91 -10.69 -4.93
C LEU A 273 12.62 -11.54 -4.88
N PRO A 274 11.51 -11.13 -4.24
CA PRO A 274 10.33 -11.99 -4.08
C PRO A 274 9.77 -12.52 -5.39
N SER A 275 9.73 -11.66 -6.41
CA SER A 275 9.24 -12.06 -7.73
C SER A 275 10.13 -13.11 -8.41
N GLN A 276 11.44 -13.07 -8.12
CA GLN A 276 12.43 -13.89 -8.81
C GLN A 276 12.44 -15.31 -8.27
N VAL A 277 12.01 -15.54 -7.01
CA VAL A 277 11.91 -16.88 -6.42
C VAL A 277 11.14 -17.85 -7.33
N VAL A 278 10.00 -17.40 -7.88
CA VAL A 278 9.16 -18.25 -8.74
C VAL A 278 9.52 -18.10 -10.21
N ARG A 279 9.81 -16.87 -10.65
CA ARG A 279 10.04 -16.56 -12.07
C ARG A 279 11.38 -17.07 -12.58
N SER A 280 12.44 -16.76 -11.85
CA SER A 280 13.81 -17.14 -12.20
C SER A 280 14.63 -17.38 -10.92
N PRO A 281 14.58 -18.60 -10.36
CA PRO A 281 15.39 -18.96 -9.20
C PRO A 281 16.90 -18.74 -9.42
N GLU A 282 17.35 -18.75 -10.67
CA GLU A 282 18.71 -18.39 -11.04
C GLU A 282 18.99 -16.89 -10.82
N ASN A 283 18.11 -15.99 -11.29
CA ASN A 283 18.25 -14.55 -11.03
C ASN A 283 18.25 -14.27 -9.53
N PHE A 284 17.35 -14.89 -8.77
CA PHE A 284 17.30 -14.75 -7.32
C PHE A 284 18.67 -15.04 -6.69
N ARG A 285 19.28 -16.19 -7.01
CA ARG A 285 20.61 -16.55 -6.50
C ARG A 285 21.70 -15.60 -6.96
N ARG A 286 21.63 -15.08 -8.19
CA ARG A 286 22.63 -14.14 -8.71
C ARG A 286 22.54 -12.79 -8.01
N LEU A 287 21.32 -12.26 -7.81
CA LEU A 287 21.08 -10.98 -7.13
C LEU A 287 21.59 -10.96 -5.69
N LEU A 288 21.50 -12.09 -4.98
CA LEU A 288 22.06 -12.24 -3.63
C LEU A 288 23.59 -12.11 -3.59
N ASN A 289 24.28 -12.56 -4.64
CA ASN A 289 25.75 -12.68 -4.65
C ASN A 289 26.47 -11.49 -5.28
N ALA A 290 25.90 -10.88 -6.32
CA ALA A 290 26.46 -9.70 -6.95
C ALA A 290 25.39 -9.00 -7.81
N ASN A 291 25.33 -7.69 -7.69
CA ASN A 291 24.49 -6.84 -8.51
C ASN A 291 25.28 -5.58 -8.89
N PHE A 292 24.99 -5.06 -10.08
CA PHE A 292 25.56 -3.81 -10.56
C PHE A 292 24.39 -2.84 -10.73
N ILE A 293 24.38 -1.78 -9.91
CA ILE A 293 23.31 -0.80 -9.91
C ILE A 293 23.80 0.46 -10.59
N GLU A 294 23.06 0.88 -11.61
CA GLU A 294 23.23 2.16 -12.29
C GLU A 294 22.06 3.05 -11.88
N LYS A 295 22.36 4.18 -11.21
CA LYS A 295 21.36 5.15 -10.75
C LYS A 295 21.37 6.40 -11.63
N GLY A 296 20.20 6.95 -11.88
CA GLY A 296 20.01 8.18 -12.64
C GLY A 296 18.75 8.91 -12.21
N SER A 297 18.65 10.19 -12.55
CA SER A 297 17.42 10.95 -12.33
C SER A 297 17.22 11.97 -13.45
N THR A 298 15.97 12.40 -13.62
CA THR A 298 15.61 13.50 -14.52
C THR A 298 14.42 14.27 -13.98
N VAL A 299 14.17 15.45 -14.55
CA VAL A 299 12.97 16.24 -14.27
C VAL A 299 12.03 16.11 -15.46
N LEU A 300 10.92 15.40 -15.25
CA LEU A 300 9.85 15.28 -16.22
C LEU A 300 8.90 16.50 -16.15
N PRO A 301 8.33 16.94 -17.29
CA PRO A 301 7.46 18.11 -17.33
C PRO A 301 6.26 18.11 -16.37
N LEU A 302 5.64 16.95 -16.12
CA LEU A 302 4.44 16.85 -15.27
C LEU A 302 4.73 16.22 -13.90
N ALA A 303 5.56 15.19 -13.82
CA ALA A 303 5.88 14.50 -12.56
C ALA A 303 6.90 15.25 -11.68
N GLY A 304 7.71 16.13 -12.27
CA GLY A 304 8.85 16.72 -11.56
C GLY A 304 10.03 15.75 -11.54
N GLU A 305 10.74 15.68 -10.41
CA GLU A 305 11.90 14.79 -10.26
C GLU A 305 11.47 13.32 -10.22
N VAL A 306 12.10 12.51 -11.09
CA VAL A 306 11.91 11.06 -11.16
C VAL A 306 13.27 10.38 -11.16
N SER A 307 13.42 9.39 -10.29
CA SER A 307 14.62 8.56 -10.15
C SER A 307 14.51 7.27 -10.94
N PHE A 308 15.65 6.71 -11.30
CA PHE A 308 15.78 5.49 -12.08
C PHE A 308 16.92 4.65 -11.51
N ALA A 309 16.68 3.35 -11.39
CA ALA A 309 17.70 2.38 -10.99
C ALA A 309 17.69 1.19 -11.96
N ILE A 310 18.85 0.85 -12.52
CA ILE A 310 19.01 -0.34 -13.36
C ILE A 310 19.89 -1.32 -12.60
N VAL A 311 19.32 -2.47 -12.25
CA VAL A 311 20.00 -3.58 -11.59
C VAL A 311 20.40 -4.60 -12.64
N ARG A 312 21.69 -4.92 -12.74
CA ARG A 312 22.23 -5.91 -13.68
C ARG A 312 22.80 -7.11 -12.95
N LEU A 313 22.65 -8.29 -13.55
CA LEU A 313 23.21 -9.54 -13.04
C LEU A 313 24.70 -9.74 -13.41
N SER A 314 25.29 -8.85 -14.21
CA SER A 314 26.71 -8.86 -14.59
C SER A 314 27.22 -7.45 -14.90
N ALA A 315 28.55 -7.26 -14.82
CA ALA A 315 29.24 -6.00 -15.05
C ALA A 315 29.27 -5.54 -16.51
N ILE A 316 28.54 -6.19 -17.43
CA ILE A 316 28.69 -5.93 -18.86
C ILE A 316 28.15 -4.53 -19.17
N GLU A 317 29.04 -3.70 -19.69
CA GLU A 317 28.78 -2.39 -20.31
C GLU A 317 28.11 -2.59 -21.68
N ASN A 318 26.85 -3.02 -21.68
CA ASN A 318 26.04 -2.85 -22.88
C ASN A 318 25.56 -1.40 -22.97
N GLU A 319 25.07 -1.02 -24.15
CA GLU A 319 24.60 0.30 -24.56
C GLU A 319 23.98 1.15 -23.44
N ASP A 320 24.09 2.49 -23.52
CA ASP A 320 23.53 3.46 -22.55
C ASP A 320 21.99 3.29 -22.35
N VAL A 321 21.59 2.31 -21.54
CA VAL A 321 20.18 1.96 -21.26
C VAL A 321 19.48 3.09 -20.51
N MET A 322 20.18 3.70 -19.55
CA MET A 322 19.62 4.75 -18.69
C MET A 322 19.11 5.96 -19.49
N PRO A 323 19.90 6.59 -20.40
CA PRO A 323 19.39 7.64 -21.28
C PRO A 323 18.16 7.24 -22.10
N HIS A 324 18.11 5.99 -22.58
CA HIS A 324 16.96 5.52 -23.36
C HIS A 324 15.70 5.35 -22.49
N LEU A 325 15.84 4.76 -21.31
CA LEU A 325 14.75 4.63 -20.34
C LEU A 325 14.20 6.00 -19.93
N ILE A 326 15.08 6.97 -19.65
CA ILE A 326 14.71 8.36 -19.32
C ILE A 326 13.95 9.01 -20.48
N ALA A 327 14.44 8.85 -21.72
CA ALA A 327 13.78 9.42 -22.89
C ALA A 327 12.40 8.78 -23.15
N ALA A 328 12.28 7.47 -22.98
CA ALA A 328 11.02 6.75 -23.08
C ALA A 328 10.03 7.22 -22.01
N ALA A 329 10.45 7.39 -20.76
CA ALA A 329 9.62 7.91 -19.67
C ALA A 329 9.05 9.30 -19.99
N GLY A 330 9.90 10.22 -20.51
CA GLY A 330 9.45 11.54 -20.95
C GLY A 330 8.42 11.48 -22.08
N LYS A 331 8.59 10.58 -23.05
CA LYS A 331 7.67 10.42 -24.18
C LYS A 331 6.36 9.73 -23.81
N VAL A 332 6.39 8.78 -22.88
CA VAL A 332 5.18 8.18 -22.31
C VAL A 332 4.40 9.23 -21.51
N GLU A 333 5.06 10.03 -20.67
CA GLU A 333 4.40 11.13 -19.94
C GLU A 333 3.74 12.14 -20.89
N GLU A 334 4.46 12.53 -21.95
CA GLU A 334 3.95 13.42 -22.99
C GLU A 334 2.72 12.82 -23.71
N PHE A 335 2.76 11.52 -24.04
CA PHE A 335 1.63 10.84 -24.65
C PHE A 335 0.41 10.81 -23.73
N MET A 336 0.63 10.46 -22.46
CA MET A 336 -0.41 10.30 -21.44
C MET A 336 -1.05 11.64 -21.05
N GLY A 337 -0.28 12.73 -21.10
CA GLY A 337 -0.71 14.05 -20.63
C GLY A 337 -1.04 14.07 -19.14
N LEU A 338 -0.42 13.16 -18.39
CA LEU A 338 -0.55 12.95 -16.95
C LEU A 338 0.87 12.74 -16.38
N PRO A 339 1.13 13.14 -15.13
CA PRO A 339 2.41 12.86 -14.49
C PRO A 339 2.68 11.35 -14.44
N GLN A 340 3.96 10.97 -14.56
CA GLN A 340 4.40 9.62 -14.26
C GLN A 340 3.87 9.19 -12.87
N PRO A 341 3.16 8.06 -12.75
CA PRO A 341 2.45 7.69 -11.52
C PRO A 341 3.36 7.27 -10.35
N ILE A 342 4.66 7.16 -10.60
CA ILE A 342 5.69 6.71 -9.68
C ILE A 342 6.86 7.69 -9.74
N ASN A 343 7.50 7.90 -8.59
CA ASN A 343 8.68 8.77 -8.44
C ASN A 343 10.01 8.03 -8.68
N GLU A 344 9.98 6.71 -8.79
CA GLU A 344 11.14 5.90 -9.15
C GLU A 344 10.77 4.72 -10.05
N VAL A 345 11.54 4.52 -11.12
CA VAL A 345 11.48 3.35 -12.00
C VAL A 345 12.69 2.44 -11.75
N ILE A 346 12.46 1.27 -11.18
CA ILE A 346 13.48 0.23 -11.03
C ILE A 346 13.38 -0.75 -12.21
N VAL A 347 14.51 -1.12 -12.80
CA VAL A 347 14.63 -2.09 -13.90
C VAL A 347 15.63 -3.17 -13.55
N LEU A 348 15.23 -4.43 -13.58
CA LEU A 348 16.12 -5.59 -13.59
C LEU A 348 16.47 -5.96 -15.03
N ILE A 349 17.75 -5.93 -15.38
CA ILE A 349 18.26 -6.56 -16.59
C ILE A 349 18.56 -8.03 -16.29
N GLY A 350 17.70 -8.92 -16.75
CA GLY A 350 17.76 -10.36 -16.46
C GLY A 350 16.65 -11.15 -17.15
N SER A 351 16.58 -12.45 -16.87
CA SER A 351 15.53 -13.30 -17.44
C SER A 351 14.17 -13.03 -16.77
N PRO A 352 13.08 -12.71 -17.50
CA PRO A 352 11.75 -12.48 -16.93
C PRO A 352 11.11 -13.74 -16.33
N GLY A 353 11.60 -14.93 -16.73
CA GLY A 353 11.12 -16.22 -16.24
C GLY A 353 9.89 -16.76 -16.98
N GLY A 354 9.60 -18.06 -16.83
CA GLY A 354 8.43 -18.71 -17.44
C GLY A 354 8.62 -19.16 -18.91
N GLU A 355 7.95 -20.24 -19.31
CA GLU A 355 8.11 -20.88 -20.63
C GLU A 355 7.58 -20.05 -21.82
N ARG A 356 6.95 -18.89 -21.57
CA ARG A 356 6.25 -18.06 -22.59
C ARG A 356 6.44 -16.55 -22.46
N GLU A 357 7.31 -16.05 -21.58
CA GLU A 357 7.49 -14.60 -21.45
C GLU A 357 8.49 -14.09 -22.49
N LEU A 358 7.94 -13.45 -23.52
CA LEU A 358 8.63 -13.16 -24.78
C LEU A 358 9.26 -11.76 -24.84
N SER A 359 9.04 -10.85 -23.89
CA SER A 359 9.76 -9.56 -23.76
C SER A 359 9.18 -8.75 -22.60
N GLY A 360 10.01 -8.22 -21.68
CA GLY A 360 9.57 -7.26 -20.65
C GLY A 360 8.53 -7.77 -19.64
N VAL A 361 8.64 -7.41 -18.36
CA VAL A 361 7.55 -7.62 -17.38
C VAL A 361 7.51 -6.51 -16.34
N ASN A 362 6.42 -5.76 -16.30
CA ASN A 362 6.09 -4.87 -15.17
C ASN A 362 5.48 -5.68 -14.02
N LEU A 363 6.16 -5.68 -12.87
CA LEU A 363 5.76 -6.44 -11.69
C LEU A 363 5.06 -5.54 -10.67
N GLY A 364 3.73 -5.48 -10.78
CA GLY A 364 2.86 -4.84 -9.79
C GLY A 364 2.92 -3.31 -9.77
N GLY A 365 3.56 -2.70 -10.77
CA GLY A 365 3.94 -1.29 -10.73
C GLY A 365 5.06 -0.99 -9.72
N THR A 366 5.89 -1.98 -9.41
CA THR A 366 7.06 -1.83 -8.52
C THR A 366 8.36 -1.73 -9.32
N PHE A 367 8.58 -2.63 -10.28
CA PHE A 367 9.76 -2.61 -11.15
C PHE A 367 9.51 -3.36 -12.47
N ILE A 368 10.41 -3.18 -13.41
CA ILE A 368 10.40 -3.82 -14.73
C ILE A 368 11.49 -4.89 -14.79
N VAL A 369 11.25 -6.04 -15.43
CA VAL A 369 12.30 -6.99 -15.82
C VAL A 369 12.44 -6.97 -17.34
N VAL A 370 13.66 -6.80 -17.85
CA VAL A 370 13.95 -6.77 -19.29
C VAL A 370 15.10 -7.72 -19.60
N ARG A 371 15.00 -8.50 -20.68
CA ARG A 371 16.10 -9.37 -21.09
C ARG A 371 17.22 -8.53 -21.73
N PRO A 372 18.49 -8.94 -21.55
CA PRO A 372 19.61 -8.44 -22.34
C PRO A 372 19.28 -8.32 -23.84
N GLU A 373 18.71 -9.37 -24.42
CA GLU A 373 18.42 -9.45 -25.85
C GLU A 373 17.44 -8.37 -26.33
N ASP A 374 16.46 -8.00 -25.51
CA ASP A 374 15.35 -7.10 -25.86
C ASP A 374 15.78 -5.64 -26.03
N TYR A 375 17.02 -5.30 -25.70
CA TYR A 375 17.55 -3.95 -25.93
C TYR A 375 18.93 -3.93 -26.60
N GLU A 376 19.63 -5.06 -26.69
CA GLU A 376 21.01 -5.15 -27.21
C GLU A 376 21.11 -5.31 -28.72
N CYS A 377 20.10 -5.89 -29.37
CA CYS A 377 20.24 -6.42 -30.72
C CYS A 377 19.87 -5.38 -31.80
N CYS A 378 18.90 -4.49 -31.55
CA CYS A 378 18.56 -3.42 -32.50
C CYS A 378 17.65 -2.32 -31.91
N VAL A 379 17.55 -1.18 -32.60
CA VAL A 379 16.69 -0.05 -32.18
C VAL A 379 15.22 -0.49 -32.15
N GLU A 380 14.82 -1.32 -33.11
CA GLU A 380 13.48 -1.87 -33.30
C GLU A 380 12.96 -2.67 -32.09
N GLU A 381 13.84 -3.25 -31.26
CA GLU A 381 13.46 -4.01 -30.05
C GLU A 381 13.35 -3.12 -28.79
N LYS A 382 13.82 -1.88 -28.84
CA LYS A 382 13.85 -0.95 -27.68
C LYS A 382 12.49 -0.36 -27.29
N THR A 383 11.40 -0.95 -27.74
CA THR A 383 10.01 -0.56 -27.43
C THR A 383 9.61 -1.03 -26.04
N VAL A 384 10.27 -2.07 -25.52
CA VAL A 384 9.96 -2.72 -24.24
C VAL A 384 9.90 -1.72 -23.08
N PHE A 385 10.81 -0.75 -22.99
CA PHE A 385 10.74 0.23 -21.90
C PHE A 385 9.47 1.08 -21.97
N ALA A 386 9.11 1.59 -23.14
CA ALA A 386 7.90 2.38 -23.30
C ALA A 386 6.64 1.55 -23.01
N HIS A 387 6.62 0.29 -23.46
CA HIS A 387 5.55 -0.67 -23.15
C HIS A 387 5.39 -0.85 -21.64
N GLU A 388 6.48 -1.20 -20.95
CA GLU A 388 6.43 -1.50 -19.52
C GLU A 388 6.19 -0.25 -18.66
N LEU A 389 6.61 0.93 -19.13
CA LEU A 389 6.30 2.21 -18.49
C LEU A 389 4.80 2.53 -18.54
N VAL A 390 4.09 2.12 -19.59
CA VAL A 390 2.63 2.31 -19.70
C VAL A 390 1.90 1.55 -18.60
N HIS A 391 2.39 0.38 -18.20
CA HIS A 391 1.78 -0.42 -17.13
C HIS A 391 1.83 0.21 -15.74
N PHE A 392 2.55 1.32 -15.52
CA PHE A 392 2.41 2.10 -14.29
C PHE A 392 1.13 2.96 -14.26
N TYR A 393 0.55 3.28 -15.42
CA TYR A 393 -0.64 4.13 -15.51
C TYR A 393 -1.92 3.39 -15.12
N PRO A 394 -2.87 4.02 -14.41
CA PRO A 394 -3.98 3.33 -13.75
C PRO A 394 -4.84 2.42 -14.63
N ALA A 395 -5.11 2.78 -15.89
CA ALA A 395 -5.91 1.96 -16.80
C ALA A 395 -5.12 0.82 -17.46
N ASN A 396 -3.79 0.83 -17.36
CA ASN A 396 -2.91 -0.24 -17.85
C ASN A 396 -2.24 -1.00 -16.70
N ARG A 397 -2.45 -0.58 -15.44
CA ARG A 397 -1.91 -1.20 -14.25
C ARG A 397 -2.80 -2.34 -13.75
N GLY A 398 -2.20 -3.48 -13.46
CA GLY A 398 -2.90 -4.60 -12.83
C GLY A 398 -3.94 -5.25 -13.74
N ARG A 399 -5.12 -5.60 -13.20
CA ARG A 399 -6.17 -6.36 -13.91
C ARG A 399 -7.54 -5.68 -13.89
N SER A 400 -7.56 -4.36 -13.73
CA SER A 400 -8.79 -3.56 -13.64
C SER A 400 -9.46 -3.30 -14.99
N THR A 401 -8.73 -3.54 -16.09
CA THR A 401 -9.16 -3.27 -17.46
C THR A 401 -9.00 -4.52 -18.34
N PRO A 402 -9.70 -4.60 -19.48
CA PRO A 402 -9.58 -5.72 -20.40
C PRO A 402 -8.14 -5.93 -20.88
N THR A 403 -7.70 -7.20 -20.94
CA THR A 403 -6.33 -7.58 -21.31
C THR A 403 -5.88 -6.98 -22.66
N TRP A 404 -6.75 -6.96 -23.67
CA TRP A 404 -6.45 -6.35 -24.98
C TRP A 404 -6.09 -4.85 -24.90
N PHE A 405 -6.75 -4.11 -24.01
CA PHE A 405 -6.49 -2.68 -23.84
C PHE A 405 -5.25 -2.48 -22.98
N ARG A 406 -5.06 -3.35 -21.99
CA ARG A 406 -3.89 -3.31 -21.12
C ARG A 406 -2.60 -3.57 -21.89
N GLU A 407 -2.55 -4.68 -22.61
CA GLU A 407 -1.35 -5.16 -23.33
C GLU A 407 -1.24 -4.51 -24.71
N GLY A 408 -2.25 -4.65 -25.57
CA GLY A 408 -2.23 -4.04 -26.92
C GLY A 408 -2.27 -2.52 -26.88
N GLY A 409 -2.78 -1.93 -25.80
CA GLY A 409 -2.66 -0.50 -25.56
C GLY A 409 -1.26 -0.06 -25.19
N ALA A 410 -0.55 -0.83 -24.35
CA ALA A 410 0.85 -0.58 -24.06
C ALA A 410 1.71 -0.69 -25.33
N ASP A 411 1.45 -1.69 -26.19
CA ASP A 411 2.10 -1.82 -27.50
C ASP A 411 1.83 -0.63 -28.42
N GLN A 412 0.59 -0.13 -28.45
CA GLN A 412 0.27 1.02 -29.29
C GLN A 412 0.98 2.28 -28.84
N VAL A 413 1.07 2.51 -27.52
CA VAL A 413 1.82 3.66 -26.99
C VAL A 413 3.31 3.48 -27.24
N ALA A 414 3.86 2.29 -26.99
CA ALA A 414 5.25 1.97 -27.26
C ALA A 414 5.60 2.18 -28.75
N PHE A 415 4.70 1.78 -29.65
CA PHE A 415 4.83 2.02 -31.08
C PHE A 415 4.91 3.51 -31.43
N LEU A 416 4.00 4.32 -30.89
CA LEU A 416 3.98 5.76 -31.15
C LEU A 416 5.20 6.47 -30.56
N VAL A 417 5.61 6.10 -29.35
CA VAL A 417 6.82 6.63 -28.68
C VAL A 417 8.07 6.29 -29.49
N HIS A 418 8.20 5.04 -29.91
CA HIS A 418 9.34 4.61 -30.72
C HIS A 418 9.38 5.34 -32.07
N LEU A 419 8.22 5.46 -32.76
CA LEU A 419 8.11 6.23 -34.00
C LEU A 419 8.55 7.68 -33.79
N GLU A 420 8.21 8.30 -32.67
CA GLU A 420 8.60 9.67 -32.36
C GLU A 420 10.08 9.81 -32.02
N MET A 421 10.65 8.86 -31.27
CA MET A 421 12.05 8.89 -30.85
C MET A 421 13.02 8.60 -31.99
N TYR A 422 12.65 7.70 -32.90
CA TYR A 422 13.58 7.17 -33.90
C TYR A 422 13.15 7.41 -35.35
N ASN A 423 11.92 7.88 -35.58
CA ASN A 423 11.35 8.00 -36.92
C ASN A 423 11.40 6.67 -37.69
N LEU A 424 11.20 5.56 -36.97
CA LEU A 424 11.22 4.20 -37.50
C LEU A 424 9.85 3.56 -37.28
N VAL A 425 9.33 2.96 -38.34
CA VAL A 425 8.17 2.07 -38.27
C VAL A 425 8.72 0.66 -38.11
N PHE A 426 8.33 -0.01 -37.02
CA PHE A 426 8.61 -1.41 -36.82
C PHE A 426 7.31 -2.21 -36.89
N SER A 427 7.45 -3.50 -37.15
CA SER A 427 6.38 -4.49 -37.00
C SER A 427 6.81 -5.37 -35.85
N TYR A 428 5.92 -5.65 -34.89
CA TYR A 428 6.15 -6.74 -33.94
C TYR A 428 6.24 -8.05 -34.74
N THR A 429 7.47 -8.50 -35.02
CA THR A 429 7.74 -9.80 -35.64
C THR A 429 7.81 -10.82 -34.53
N GLY A 430 6.69 -11.37 -34.09
CA GLY A 430 6.74 -12.28 -32.95
C GLY A 430 5.59 -13.26 -32.86
N ASP A 431 4.37 -12.77 -32.72
CA ASP A 431 3.33 -13.66 -32.21
C ASP A 431 2.43 -14.24 -33.30
N PRO A 432 2.31 -15.58 -33.41
CA PRO A 432 1.35 -16.21 -34.29
C PRO A 432 -0.06 -16.00 -33.71
N CYS A 433 -0.62 -14.82 -33.91
CA CYS A 433 -2.02 -14.58 -33.64
C CYS A 433 -2.87 -15.13 -34.81
N PRO A 434 -3.73 -16.16 -34.60
CA PRO A 434 -4.70 -16.54 -35.62
C PRO A 434 -5.64 -15.38 -35.93
N ALA A 435 -6.31 -15.42 -37.08
CA ALA A 435 -7.35 -14.44 -37.41
C ALA A 435 -8.53 -14.59 -36.43
N VAL A 436 -8.51 -13.82 -35.35
CA VAL A 436 -9.54 -13.74 -34.32
C VAL A 436 -9.99 -12.30 -34.13
N SER A 437 -11.24 -12.15 -33.73
CA SER A 437 -11.83 -10.87 -33.37
C SER A 437 -11.55 -10.55 -31.89
N LEU A 438 -11.63 -9.26 -31.53
CA LEU A 438 -11.51 -8.88 -30.13
C LEU A 438 -12.60 -9.51 -29.25
N GLN A 439 -13.82 -9.64 -29.77
CA GLN A 439 -14.91 -10.28 -29.03
C GLN A 439 -14.56 -11.73 -28.65
N GLN A 440 -13.87 -12.47 -29.53
CA GLN A 440 -13.43 -13.84 -29.21
C GLN A 440 -12.38 -13.87 -28.08
N LEU A 441 -11.52 -12.86 -27.97
CA LEU A 441 -10.57 -12.76 -26.85
C LEU A 441 -11.30 -12.48 -25.53
N LEU A 442 -12.26 -11.55 -25.56
CA LEU A 442 -13.10 -11.24 -24.40
C LEU A 442 -13.93 -12.46 -23.96
N ASP A 443 -14.50 -13.19 -24.92
CA ASP A 443 -15.31 -14.38 -24.65
C ASP A 443 -14.45 -15.53 -24.09
N ASP A 444 -13.25 -15.74 -24.62
CA ASP A 444 -12.31 -16.76 -24.11
C ASP A 444 -11.88 -16.44 -22.68
N GLU A 445 -11.42 -15.21 -22.41
CA GLU A 445 -11.02 -14.79 -21.07
C GLU A 445 -12.18 -14.89 -20.07
N ALA A 446 -13.40 -14.51 -20.46
CA ALA A 446 -14.58 -14.66 -19.62
C ALA A 446 -14.95 -16.13 -19.35
N ALA A 447 -14.67 -17.04 -20.29
CA ALA A 447 -15.00 -18.46 -20.17
C ALA A 447 -13.98 -19.24 -19.32
N VAL A 448 -12.69 -19.02 -19.53
CA VAL A 448 -11.61 -19.78 -18.85
C VAL A 448 -11.02 -19.05 -17.65
N GLY A 449 -11.27 -17.74 -17.54
CA GLY A 449 -10.66 -16.87 -16.56
C GLY A 449 -9.22 -16.48 -16.93
N TYR A 450 -8.77 -15.34 -16.39
CA TYR A 450 -7.50 -14.72 -16.74
C TYR A 450 -6.29 -15.67 -16.74
N LEU A 451 -6.08 -16.46 -15.68
CA LEU A 451 -4.86 -17.28 -15.56
C LEU A 451 -4.81 -18.37 -16.64
N GLN A 452 -5.95 -18.99 -16.97
CA GLN A 452 -6.02 -19.99 -18.02
C GLN A 452 -5.86 -19.32 -19.39
N HIS A 453 -6.51 -18.17 -19.60
CA HIS A 453 -6.36 -17.38 -20.82
C HIS A 453 -4.90 -16.98 -21.07
N GLN A 454 -4.19 -16.49 -20.04
CA GLN A 454 -2.77 -16.13 -20.07
C GLN A 454 -1.86 -17.30 -20.47
N SER A 455 -2.17 -18.50 -19.97
CA SER A 455 -1.46 -19.72 -20.37
C SER A 455 -1.92 -20.29 -21.72
N GLY A 456 -2.97 -19.72 -22.30
CA GLY A 456 -3.64 -20.19 -23.51
C GLY A 456 -2.99 -19.69 -24.80
N PRO A 457 -3.39 -20.25 -25.95
CA PRO A 457 -2.84 -19.88 -27.26
C PRO A 457 -3.32 -18.51 -27.77
N LEU A 458 -4.39 -17.94 -27.17
CA LEU A 458 -4.96 -16.66 -27.58
C LEU A 458 -4.41 -15.46 -26.81
N PHE A 459 -3.60 -15.65 -25.77
CA PHE A 459 -3.11 -14.54 -24.94
C PHE A 459 -2.35 -13.49 -25.77
N ALA A 460 -1.43 -13.96 -26.63
CA ALA A 460 -0.64 -13.11 -27.52
C ALA A 460 -1.49 -12.27 -28.49
N CYS A 461 -2.71 -12.71 -28.82
CA CYS A 461 -3.60 -11.91 -29.66
C CYS A 461 -4.11 -10.64 -28.97
N ASN A 462 -4.07 -10.54 -27.64
CA ASN A 462 -4.44 -9.29 -26.95
C ASN A 462 -3.51 -8.14 -27.32
N TYR A 463 -2.22 -8.43 -27.45
CA TYR A 463 -1.18 -7.51 -27.92
C TYR A 463 -1.48 -7.07 -29.35
N VAL A 464 -1.50 -8.02 -30.28
CA VAL A 464 -1.65 -7.77 -31.72
C VAL A 464 -3.00 -7.12 -32.08
N ILE A 465 -4.12 -7.70 -31.64
CA ILE A 465 -5.46 -7.20 -31.99
C ILE A 465 -5.73 -5.87 -31.28
N GLY A 466 -5.30 -5.73 -30.02
CA GLY A 466 -5.45 -4.48 -29.27
C GLY A 466 -4.68 -3.32 -29.90
N GLN A 467 -3.40 -3.53 -30.23
CA GLN A 467 -2.57 -2.54 -30.90
C GLN A 467 -3.20 -2.15 -32.25
N THR A 468 -3.57 -3.13 -33.06
CA THR A 468 -4.09 -2.88 -34.41
C THR A 468 -5.43 -2.10 -34.37
N LEU A 469 -6.33 -2.48 -33.46
CA LEU A 469 -7.57 -1.74 -33.24
C LEU A 469 -7.28 -0.29 -32.81
N LEU A 470 -6.39 -0.09 -31.83
CA LEU A 470 -6.09 1.23 -31.30
C LEU A 470 -5.37 2.12 -32.31
N GLY A 471 -4.50 1.55 -33.16
CA GLY A 471 -3.91 2.23 -34.30
C GLY A 471 -4.97 2.70 -35.30
N ALA A 472 -5.89 1.81 -35.70
CA ALA A 472 -6.99 2.16 -36.61
C ALA A 472 -7.94 3.21 -36.02
N VAL A 473 -8.21 3.12 -34.71
CA VAL A 473 -9.00 4.10 -33.97
C VAL A 473 -8.28 5.45 -33.93
N ALA A 474 -6.97 5.47 -33.67
CA ALA A 474 -6.16 6.69 -33.65
C ALA A 474 -6.13 7.38 -35.03
N ASP A 475 -5.97 6.61 -36.11
CA ASP A 475 -6.04 7.11 -37.49
C ASP A 475 -7.42 7.70 -37.82
N ALA A 476 -8.48 6.99 -37.40
CA ALA A 476 -9.85 7.41 -37.65
C ALA A 476 -10.19 8.73 -36.94
N MET A 477 -9.85 8.90 -35.66
CA MET A 477 -10.21 10.13 -34.93
C MET A 477 -9.18 11.26 -35.10
N GLY A 478 -7.90 10.91 -35.25
CA GLY A 478 -6.76 11.82 -35.23
C GLY A 478 -6.12 11.92 -33.84
N ALA A 479 -4.79 12.12 -33.82
CA ALA A 479 -3.94 12.01 -32.63
C ALA A 479 -4.41 12.84 -31.42
N ALA A 480 -4.87 14.08 -31.62
CA ALA A 480 -5.30 14.94 -30.50
C ALA A 480 -6.54 14.40 -29.79
N ALA A 481 -7.55 13.93 -30.55
CA ALA A 481 -8.74 13.31 -29.98
C ALA A 481 -8.40 11.98 -29.29
N PHE A 482 -7.48 11.21 -29.87
CA PHE A 482 -7.02 9.94 -29.32
C PHE A 482 -6.33 10.10 -27.96
N LYS A 483 -5.33 11.00 -27.87
CA LYS A 483 -4.65 11.30 -26.60
C LYS A 483 -5.62 11.85 -25.54
N THR A 484 -6.60 12.67 -25.94
CA THR A 484 -7.61 13.22 -25.02
C THR A 484 -8.50 12.11 -24.44
N ALA A 485 -8.99 11.20 -25.29
CA ALA A 485 -9.79 10.05 -24.85
C ALA A 485 -8.97 9.12 -23.95
N TRP A 486 -7.70 8.86 -24.30
CA TRP A 486 -6.80 8.05 -23.50
C TRP A 486 -6.62 8.61 -22.08
N ARG A 487 -6.33 9.90 -21.98
CA ARG A 487 -6.19 10.61 -20.71
C ARG A 487 -7.45 10.49 -19.84
N GLU A 488 -8.65 10.59 -20.43
CA GLU A 488 -9.91 10.40 -19.70
C GLU A 488 -10.02 8.98 -19.13
N LEU A 489 -9.65 7.95 -19.88
CA LEU A 489 -9.64 6.56 -19.39
C LEU A 489 -8.67 6.35 -18.23
N GLN A 490 -7.48 6.95 -18.30
CA GLN A 490 -6.50 6.90 -17.21
C GLN A 490 -7.04 7.57 -15.94
N MET A 491 -7.66 8.75 -16.07
CA MET A 491 -8.27 9.46 -14.95
C MET A 491 -9.47 8.70 -14.36
N ALA A 492 -10.29 8.06 -15.21
CA ALA A 492 -11.40 7.22 -14.76
C ALA A 492 -10.90 6.02 -13.94
N ALA A 493 -9.87 5.33 -14.42
CA ALA A 493 -9.24 4.23 -13.68
C ALA A 493 -8.59 4.71 -12.37
N ALA A 494 -7.95 5.88 -12.36
CA ALA A 494 -7.39 6.49 -11.15
C ALA A 494 -8.47 6.77 -10.09
N ALA A 495 -9.68 7.13 -10.52
CA ALA A 495 -10.84 7.33 -9.66
C ALA A 495 -11.56 6.03 -9.26
N GLY A 496 -11.00 4.86 -9.58
CA GLY A 496 -11.60 3.56 -9.27
C GLY A 496 -12.83 3.22 -10.11
N LEU A 497 -13.07 3.94 -11.22
CA LEU A 497 -14.17 3.65 -12.13
C LEU A 497 -13.80 2.48 -13.04
N GLY A 498 -14.75 1.57 -13.27
CA GLY A 498 -14.53 0.41 -14.14
C GLY A 498 -14.34 0.83 -15.61
N VAL A 499 -13.15 0.59 -16.15
CA VAL A 499 -12.81 0.85 -17.56
C VAL A 499 -13.00 -0.44 -18.36
N THR A 500 -14.25 -0.78 -18.65
CA THR A 500 -14.64 -1.97 -19.42
C THR A 500 -14.58 -1.72 -20.94
N ASP A 501 -14.64 -2.76 -21.77
CA ASP A 501 -14.66 -2.63 -23.24
C ASP A 501 -15.74 -1.63 -23.75
N PRO A 502 -17.01 -1.67 -23.28
CA PRO A 502 -17.99 -0.66 -23.65
C PRO A 502 -17.59 0.77 -23.26
N VAL A 503 -17.00 0.95 -22.06
CA VAL A 503 -16.56 2.26 -21.57
C VAL A 503 -15.41 2.79 -22.41
N ILE A 504 -14.47 1.94 -22.79
CA ILE A 504 -13.34 2.27 -23.68
C ILE A 504 -13.88 2.74 -25.04
N ARG A 505 -14.72 1.92 -25.68
CA ARG A 505 -15.35 2.26 -26.97
C ARG A 505 -16.09 3.60 -26.91
N ASP A 506 -16.97 3.75 -25.92
CA ASP A 506 -17.86 4.92 -25.84
C ASP A 506 -17.08 6.20 -25.53
N THR A 507 -15.97 6.09 -24.81
CA THR A 507 -15.07 7.23 -24.56
C THR A 507 -14.35 7.66 -25.82
N PHE A 508 -13.72 6.74 -26.55
CA PHE A 508 -13.12 7.07 -27.85
C PHE A 508 -14.14 7.63 -28.84
N ARG A 509 -15.34 7.04 -28.88
CA ARG A 509 -16.43 7.49 -29.74
C ARG A 509 -16.88 8.92 -29.42
N ARG A 510 -17.03 9.26 -28.13
CA ARG A 510 -17.40 10.63 -27.69
C ARG A 510 -16.39 11.68 -28.10
N HIS A 511 -15.10 11.37 -28.08
CA HIS A 511 -14.03 12.29 -28.48
C HIS A 511 -13.80 12.34 -29.99
N THR A 512 -14.40 11.42 -30.74
CA THR A 512 -14.27 11.39 -32.19
C THR A 512 -14.99 12.59 -32.82
N PRO A 513 -14.32 13.38 -33.68
CA PRO A 513 -14.97 14.48 -34.40
C PRO A 513 -16.20 13.97 -35.18
N SER A 514 -17.30 14.71 -35.15
CA SER A 514 -18.57 14.25 -35.75
C SER A 514 -18.46 13.88 -37.23
N SER A 515 -17.55 14.52 -37.98
CA SER A 515 -17.27 14.21 -39.39
C SER A 515 -16.53 12.89 -39.61
N LYS A 516 -15.97 12.29 -38.56
CA LYS A 516 -15.17 11.06 -38.60
C LYS A 516 -15.82 9.88 -37.87
N ILE A 517 -17.02 10.07 -37.31
CA ILE A 517 -17.69 9.04 -36.50
C ILE A 517 -17.91 7.73 -37.27
N THR A 518 -18.21 7.81 -38.57
CA THR A 518 -18.36 6.65 -39.44
C THR A 518 -17.05 5.88 -39.59
N LEU A 519 -15.92 6.57 -39.72
CA LEU A 519 -14.60 5.92 -39.81
C LEU A 519 -14.24 5.22 -38.49
N PHE A 520 -14.54 5.85 -37.36
CA PHE A 520 -14.36 5.24 -36.04
C PHE A 520 -15.23 4.00 -35.88
N ASP A 521 -16.54 4.10 -36.17
CA ASP A 521 -17.49 2.99 -36.04
C ASP A 521 -17.08 1.82 -36.94
N SER A 522 -16.58 2.09 -38.15
CA SER A 522 -16.02 1.07 -39.06
C SER A 522 -14.73 0.44 -38.52
N ALA A 523 -13.76 1.24 -38.05
CA ALA A 523 -12.51 0.72 -37.49
C ALA A 523 -12.77 -0.20 -36.29
N TYR A 524 -13.66 0.21 -35.38
CA TYR A 524 -14.03 -0.61 -34.23
C TYR A 524 -14.76 -1.89 -34.67
N ALA A 525 -15.70 -1.82 -35.62
CA ALA A 525 -16.44 -2.98 -36.09
C ALA A 525 -15.55 -4.06 -36.73
N ILE A 526 -14.59 -3.68 -37.57
CA ILE A 526 -13.68 -4.60 -38.27
C ILE A 526 -12.92 -5.47 -37.27
N TRP A 527 -12.24 -4.85 -36.32
CA TRP A 527 -11.37 -5.55 -35.37
C TRP A 527 -12.15 -6.17 -34.21
N HIS A 528 -13.27 -5.55 -33.80
CA HIS A 528 -14.07 -6.05 -32.69
C HIS A 528 -14.90 -7.27 -33.05
N LYS A 529 -15.51 -7.26 -34.25
CA LYS A 529 -16.39 -8.35 -34.73
C LYS A 529 -15.72 -9.30 -35.72
N GLY A 530 -14.53 -8.99 -36.20
CA GLY A 530 -13.83 -9.79 -37.23
C GLY A 530 -14.44 -9.64 -38.62
N GLU A 531 -15.01 -8.47 -38.94
CA GLU A 531 -15.56 -8.16 -40.27
C GLU A 531 -14.42 -7.79 -41.25
N PHE A 532 -13.54 -8.75 -41.57
CA PHE A 532 -12.33 -8.54 -42.41
C PHE A 532 -12.60 -8.45 -43.92
N ASN A 533 -13.81 -8.08 -44.34
CA ASN A 533 -14.24 -8.12 -45.76
C ASN A 533 -13.98 -6.84 -46.53
#